data_AF-A0AAW0HLM7-F1
#
_entry.id   AF-A0AAW0HLM7-F1
#
_cell.length_a   1.000
_cell.length_b   1.000
_cell.length_c   1.000
_cell.angle_alpha   90.00
_cell.angle_beta   90.00
_cell.angle_gamma   90.00
#
_symmetry.space_group_name_H-M   'P 1'
#
loop_
_entity.id
_entity.type
_entity.pdbx_description
1 polymer ?
#
loop_
_entity_poly.entity_id
_entity_poly.type
_entity_poly.pdbx_seq_one_letter_code
_entity_poly.pdbx_strand_id
1 'polypeptide(L)'
;MRKVNAKLPIGTPDYMAPEVLTVMNEDRRGAYGLECDWWSVGVVAYEMVYGRTPFTEGTSARTFSNIMNFQRFLKFPEDPKVSSEFLDLIQSLLCGSKERLTFEGLCRHPFFAGTDWSDIRNCKSSLPRQLGSGVEKYGKAV
;
A
#
# COMPACT_ATOMS: atom_id res chain seq x y z
N MET A 1 -8.89 -11.20 -36.49
CA MET A 1 -9.72 -10.44 -35.52
C MET A 1 -8.91 -10.21 -34.26
N ARG A 2 -8.48 -8.98 -33.96
CA ARG A 2 -7.89 -8.63 -32.66
C ARG A 2 -9.03 -8.22 -31.73
N LYS A 3 -9.37 -9.05 -30.75
CA LYS A 3 -10.12 -8.61 -29.58
C LYS A 3 -9.10 -8.18 -28.54
N VAL A 4 -8.94 -6.87 -28.37
CA VAL A 4 -8.33 -6.30 -27.18
C VAL A 4 -9.40 -5.45 -26.53
N ASN A 5 -9.96 -5.96 -25.44
CA ASN A 5 -10.76 -5.17 -24.53
C ASN A 5 -10.56 -5.72 -23.13
N ALA A 6 -9.39 -5.45 -22.57
CA ALA A 6 -9.27 -5.36 -21.13
C ALA A 6 -9.31 -3.86 -20.85
N LYS A 7 -10.46 -3.35 -20.38
CA LYS A 7 -10.47 -2.08 -19.65
C LYS A 7 -9.65 -2.32 -18.39
N LEU A 8 -8.32 -2.18 -18.50
CA LEU A 8 -7.48 -2.13 -17.32
C LEU A 8 -7.98 -0.94 -16.49
N PRO A 9 -8.15 -1.09 -15.16
CA PRO A 9 -8.53 0.03 -14.32
C PRO A 9 -7.58 1.20 -14.58
N ILE A 10 -8.14 2.37 -14.90
CA ILE A 10 -7.37 3.61 -15.00
C ILE A 10 -7.02 3.98 -13.55
N GLY A 11 -5.76 3.76 -13.16
CA GLY A 11 -5.26 3.96 -11.80
C GLY A 11 -3.89 3.29 -11.62
N THR A 12 -3.33 3.38 -10.41
CA THR A 12 -2.10 2.67 -10.02
C THR A 12 -2.50 1.31 -9.43
N PRO A 13 -2.47 0.20 -10.21
CA PRO A 13 -2.94 -1.12 -9.76
C PRO A 13 -2.13 -1.70 -8.60
N ASP A 14 -0.96 -1.14 -8.35
CA ASP A 14 0.04 -1.59 -7.40
C ASP A 14 -0.49 -1.68 -5.96
N TYR A 15 -1.55 -0.94 -5.63
CA TYR A 15 -2.18 -0.93 -4.31
C TYR A 15 -3.42 -1.84 -4.21
N MET A 16 -3.91 -2.41 -5.32
CA MET A 16 -5.15 -3.20 -5.30
C MET A 16 -4.92 -4.58 -4.71
N ALA A 17 -5.86 -5.02 -3.88
CA ALA A 17 -5.86 -6.38 -3.31
C ALA A 17 -6.20 -7.45 -4.38
N PRO A 18 -5.68 -8.68 -4.27
CA PRO A 18 -5.90 -9.74 -5.25
C PRO A 18 -7.38 -10.11 -5.45
N GLU A 19 -8.19 -10.07 -4.38
CA GLU A 19 -9.63 -10.31 -4.45
C GLU A 19 -10.38 -9.23 -5.25
N VAL A 20 -9.93 -7.97 -5.16
CA VAL A 20 -10.51 -6.85 -5.93
C VAL A 20 -10.23 -7.04 -7.42
N LEU A 21 -9.00 -7.41 -7.76
CA LEU A 21 -8.60 -7.70 -9.14
C LEU A 21 -9.38 -8.88 -9.72
N THR A 22 -9.63 -9.91 -8.92
CA THR A 22 -10.42 -11.09 -9.34
C THR A 22 -11.84 -10.69 -9.71
N VAL A 23 -12.51 -9.91 -8.86
CA VAL A 23 -13.88 -9.43 -9.10
C VAL A 23 -13.95 -8.53 -10.35
N MET A 24 -12.97 -7.64 -10.53
CA MET A 24 -12.93 -6.73 -11.69
C MET A 24 -12.73 -7.46 -13.02
N ASN A 25 -11.97 -8.56 -13.04
CA ASN A 25 -11.64 -9.27 -14.27
C ASN A 25 -12.73 -10.23 -14.75
N GLU A 26 -13.63 -10.67 -13.86
CA GLU A 26 -14.54 -11.78 -14.17
C GLU A 26 -15.96 -11.37 -14.60
N ASP A 27 -16.25 -10.08 -14.82
CA ASP A 27 -17.62 -9.56 -15.06
C ASP A 27 -18.64 -10.07 -14.00
N ARG A 28 -18.15 -10.55 -12.85
CA ARG A 28 -18.97 -11.11 -11.77
C ARG A 28 -19.36 -9.98 -10.83
N ARG A 29 -20.62 -9.99 -10.40
CA ARG A 29 -21.15 -9.20 -9.27
C ARG A 29 -20.61 -9.74 -7.93
N GLY A 30 -19.31 -10.00 -7.83
CA GLY A 30 -18.66 -10.32 -6.58
C GLY A 30 -18.60 -9.07 -5.70
N ALA A 31 -18.75 -9.24 -4.40
CA ALA A 31 -18.43 -8.19 -3.43
C ALA A 31 -17.06 -8.50 -2.83
N TYR A 32 -16.19 -7.49 -2.74
CA TYR A 32 -15.03 -7.51 -1.86
C TYR A 32 -15.41 -6.82 -0.55
N GLY A 33 -14.82 -7.23 0.57
CA GLY A 33 -15.09 -6.62 1.87
C GLY A 33 -14.13 -5.47 2.19
N LEU A 34 -14.33 -4.86 3.36
CA LEU A 34 -13.52 -3.74 3.85
C LEU A 34 -12.05 -4.12 4.10
N GLU A 35 -11.74 -5.42 4.16
CA GLU A 35 -10.39 -5.91 4.35
C GLU A 35 -9.45 -5.59 3.18
N CYS A 36 -9.95 -5.28 1.99
CA CYS A 36 -9.12 -4.89 0.84
C CYS A 36 -8.32 -3.60 1.12
N ASP A 37 -8.83 -2.72 1.98
CA ASP A 37 -8.15 -1.48 2.33
C ASP A 37 -6.89 -1.76 3.16
N TRP A 38 -6.90 -2.79 4.00
CA TRP A 38 -5.73 -3.19 4.79
C TRP A 38 -4.59 -3.72 3.92
N TRP A 39 -4.90 -4.33 2.77
CA TRP A 39 -3.87 -4.67 1.79
C TRP A 39 -3.17 -3.41 1.27
N SER A 40 -3.95 -2.40 0.90
CA SER A 40 -3.44 -1.11 0.39
C SER A 40 -2.54 -0.44 1.44
N VAL A 41 -2.92 -0.49 2.72
CA VAL A 41 -2.08 -0.03 3.84
C VAL A 41 -0.74 -0.77 3.89
N GLY A 42 -0.75 -2.09 3.72
CA GLY A 42 0.48 -2.89 3.64
C GLY A 42 1.39 -2.49 2.47
N VAL A 43 0.81 -2.22 1.30
CA VAL A 43 1.57 -1.74 0.13
C VAL A 43 2.20 -0.39 0.40
N VAL A 44 1.44 0.56 0.95
CA VAL A 44 1.92 1.91 1.30
C VAL A 44 3.03 1.84 2.35
N ALA A 45 2.85 1.03 3.39
CA ALA A 45 3.86 0.85 4.44
C ALA A 45 5.17 0.28 3.87
N TYR A 46 5.09 -0.71 2.97
CA TYR A 46 6.25 -1.24 2.25
C TYR A 46 6.94 -0.15 1.43
N GLU A 47 6.16 0.62 0.65
CA GLU A 47 6.69 1.67 -0.21
C GLU A 47 7.37 2.81 0.58
N MET A 48 6.82 3.18 1.75
CA MET A 48 7.44 4.19 2.62
C MET A 48 8.86 3.81 3.05
N VAL A 49 9.16 2.52 3.17
CA VAL A 49 10.46 2.02 3.62
C VAL A 49 11.39 1.73 2.45
N TYR A 50 10.88 1.08 1.40
CA TYR A 50 11.70 0.60 0.28
C TYR A 50 11.70 1.55 -0.94
N GLY A 51 10.89 2.60 -0.93
CA GLY A 51 10.78 3.59 -2.01
C GLY A 51 10.11 3.08 -3.29
N ARG A 52 9.59 1.86 -3.28
CA ARG A 52 8.85 1.23 -4.38
C ARG A 52 7.78 0.29 -3.83
N THR A 53 6.73 0.05 -4.59
CA THR A 53 5.73 -0.95 -4.20
C THR A 53 6.30 -2.38 -4.34
N PRO A 54 5.76 -3.38 -3.60
CA PRO A 54 6.29 -4.74 -3.58
C PRO A 54 6.03 -5.51 -4.88
N PHE A 55 5.05 -5.11 -5.70
CA PHE A 55 4.60 -5.87 -6.87
C PHE A 55 4.80 -5.14 -8.22
N THR A 56 5.24 -3.89 -8.21
CA THR A 56 5.46 -3.10 -9.45
C THR A 56 6.45 -3.78 -10.39
N GLU A 57 6.03 -3.99 -11.63
CA GLU A 57 6.83 -4.67 -12.65
C GLU A 57 6.55 -4.17 -14.07
N GLY A 58 7.01 -2.96 -14.42
CA GLY A 58 7.12 -2.43 -15.81
C GLY A 58 5.81 -2.21 -16.61
N THR A 59 4.86 -3.13 -16.54
CA THR A 59 3.54 -3.08 -17.18
C THR A 59 2.47 -3.50 -16.20
N SER A 60 1.28 -2.90 -16.30
CA SER A 60 0.16 -3.22 -15.40
C SER A 60 -0.21 -4.70 -15.42
N ALA A 61 -0.14 -5.38 -16.57
CA ALA A 61 -0.41 -6.81 -16.68
C ALA A 61 0.55 -7.68 -15.85
N ARG A 62 1.83 -7.30 -15.80
CA ARG A 62 2.83 -7.99 -14.97
C ARG A 62 2.62 -7.68 -13.49
N THR A 63 2.35 -6.42 -13.15
CA THR A 63 1.98 -6.04 -11.78
C THR A 63 0.77 -6.84 -11.29
N PHE A 64 -0.29 -6.98 -12.10
CA PHE A 64 -1.44 -7.82 -11.75
C PHE A 64 -1.05 -9.27 -11.54
N SER A 65 -0.25 -9.86 -12.43
CA SER A 65 0.25 -11.21 -12.26
C SER A 65 1.03 -11.38 -10.95
N ASN A 66 1.84 -10.39 -10.57
CA ASN A 66 2.61 -10.43 -9.33
C ASN A 66 1.70 -10.34 -8.10
N ILE A 67 0.70 -9.44 -8.11
CA ILE A 67 -0.29 -9.30 -7.03
C ILE A 67 -1.08 -10.61 -6.86
N MET A 68 -1.56 -11.21 -7.96
CA MET A 68 -2.30 -12.48 -7.91
C MET A 68 -1.44 -13.65 -7.39
N ASN A 69 -0.12 -13.54 -7.49
CA ASN A 69 0.85 -14.54 -7.01
C ASN A 69 1.69 -13.99 -5.84
N PHE A 70 1.12 -13.11 -5.02
CA PHE A 70 1.86 -12.34 -4.01
C PHE A 70 2.75 -13.19 -3.09
N GLN A 71 2.33 -14.41 -2.72
CA GLN A 71 3.12 -15.33 -1.89
C GLN A 71 4.52 -15.62 -2.48
N ARG A 72 4.63 -15.62 -3.81
CA ARG A 72 5.89 -15.83 -4.51
C ARG A 72 6.66 -14.52 -4.71
N PHE A 73 5.96 -13.42 -4.96
CA PHE A 73 6.54 -12.15 -5.41
C PHE A 73 6.78 -11.12 -4.30
N LEU A 74 6.17 -11.28 -3.12
CA LEU A 74 6.50 -10.47 -1.96
C LEU A 74 7.92 -10.81 -1.52
N LYS A 75 8.82 -9.83 -1.65
CA LYS A 75 10.24 -9.93 -1.29
C LYS A 75 10.65 -8.70 -0.50
N PHE A 76 11.53 -8.92 0.46
CA PHE A 76 12.13 -7.87 1.27
C PHE A 76 13.60 -7.73 0.88
N PRO A 77 14.00 -6.61 0.27
CA PRO A 77 15.40 -6.29 0.05
C PRO A 77 16.20 -6.32 1.36
N GLU A 78 17.50 -6.61 1.27
CA GLU A 78 18.40 -6.58 2.44
C GLU A 78 18.64 -5.16 2.96
N ASP A 79 18.43 -4.14 2.13
CA ASP A 79 18.63 -2.73 2.42
C ASP A 79 17.41 -1.89 1.98
N PRO A 80 16.85 -1.01 2.84
CA PRO A 80 17.20 -0.81 4.24
C PRO A 80 16.86 -2.01 5.12
N LYS A 81 17.69 -2.25 6.14
CA LYS A 81 17.36 -3.20 7.21
C LYS A 81 16.19 -2.67 8.03
N VAL A 82 15.21 -3.53 8.25
CA VAL A 82 13.98 -3.25 8.99
C VAL A 82 13.87 -4.17 10.20
N SER A 83 13.01 -3.81 11.14
CA SER A 83 12.77 -4.64 12.32
C SER A 83 11.94 -5.88 11.97
N SER A 84 12.04 -6.92 12.79
CA SER A 84 11.22 -8.14 12.66
C SER A 84 9.73 -7.82 12.75
N GLU A 85 9.34 -6.87 13.58
CA GLU A 85 7.96 -6.47 13.79
C GLU A 85 7.40 -5.76 12.55
N PHE A 86 8.22 -5.00 11.82
CA PHE A 86 7.80 -4.42 10.55
C PHE A 86 7.58 -5.51 9.48
N LEU A 87 8.51 -6.47 9.37
CA LEU A 87 8.35 -7.59 8.44
C LEU A 87 7.10 -8.42 8.74
N ASP A 88 6.83 -8.68 10.01
CA ASP A 88 5.64 -9.37 10.48
C ASP A 88 4.36 -8.59 10.16
N LEU A 89 4.36 -7.28 10.37
CA LEU A 89 3.26 -6.39 10.01
C LEU A 89 2.93 -6.47 8.52
N ILE A 90 3.95 -6.32 7.66
CA ILE A 90 3.75 -6.35 6.21
C ILE A 90 3.24 -7.71 5.76
N GLN A 91 3.78 -8.81 6.28
CA GLN A 91 3.30 -10.16 5.95
C GLN A 91 1.87 -10.42 6.42
N SER A 92 1.46 -9.81 7.54
CA SER A 92 0.11 -9.92 8.08
C SER A 92 -0.92 -9.01 7.39
N LEU A 93 -0.48 -8.00 6.63
CA LEU A 93 -1.32 -7.16 5.77
C LEU A 93 -1.36 -7.66 4.31
N LEU A 94 -0.22 -8.12 3.78
CA LEU A 94 -0.07 -8.63 2.42
C LEU A 94 -0.26 -10.15 2.36
N CYS A 95 -1.37 -10.61 2.92
CA CYS A 95 -1.80 -12.00 2.90
C CYS A 95 -3.22 -12.17 2.32
N GLY A 96 -3.74 -13.40 2.39
CA GLY A 96 -5.11 -13.71 1.94
C GLY A 96 -6.15 -12.91 2.73
N SER A 97 -7.26 -12.55 2.09
CA SER A 97 -8.27 -11.66 2.68
C SER A 97 -8.85 -12.17 4.02
N LYS A 98 -8.90 -13.50 4.22
CA LYS A 98 -9.43 -14.10 5.45
C LYS A 98 -8.47 -14.06 6.63
N GLU A 99 -7.17 -14.12 6.37
CA GLU A 99 -6.12 -14.13 7.39
C GLU A 99 -5.60 -12.72 7.69
N ARG A 100 -6.01 -11.73 6.88
CA ARG A 100 -5.52 -10.36 6.95
C ARG A 100 -5.89 -9.68 8.25
N LEU A 101 -4.96 -8.89 8.78
CA LEU A 101 -5.19 -8.08 9.97
C LEU A 101 -6.43 -7.20 9.80
N THR A 102 -7.25 -7.19 10.86
CA THR A 102 -8.32 -6.22 11.04
C THR A 102 -7.79 -4.99 11.76
N PHE A 103 -8.62 -3.96 11.88
CA PHE A 103 -8.30 -2.76 12.66
C PHE A 103 -7.84 -3.09 14.09
N GLU A 104 -8.56 -3.97 14.79
CA GLU A 104 -8.21 -4.36 16.17
C GLU A 104 -6.87 -5.09 16.23
N GLY A 105 -6.60 -5.97 15.26
CA GLY A 105 -5.32 -6.66 15.15
C GLY A 105 -4.17 -5.69 14.86
N LEU A 106 -4.39 -4.72 13.97
CA LEU A 106 -3.43 -3.68 13.64
C LEU A 106 -3.07 -2.83 14.87
N CYS A 107 -4.06 -2.39 15.64
CA CYS A 107 -3.83 -1.58 16.82
C CYS A 107 -3.04 -2.30 17.92
N ARG A 108 -3.15 -3.64 17.99
CA ARG A 108 -2.43 -4.49 18.95
C ARG A 108 -1.10 -5.02 18.42
N HIS A 109 -0.76 -4.76 17.17
CA HIS A 109 0.42 -5.32 16.53
C HIS A 109 1.70 -4.82 17.24
N PRO A 110 2.70 -5.69 17.49
CA PRO A 110 3.94 -5.31 18.18
C PRO A 110 4.69 -4.14 17.53
N PHE A 111 4.58 -3.99 16.21
CA PHE A 111 5.14 -2.83 15.49
C PHE A 111 4.65 -1.48 16.03
N PHE A 112 3.40 -1.40 16.50
CA PHE A 112 2.80 -0.20 17.07
C PHE A 112 2.81 -0.19 18.61
N ALA A 113 3.60 -1.06 19.25
CA ALA A 113 3.71 -1.08 20.71
C ALA A 113 4.09 0.30 21.25
N GLY A 114 3.32 0.80 22.22
CA GLY A 114 3.50 2.14 22.80
C GLY A 114 2.85 3.29 22.02
N THR A 115 2.16 3.01 20.92
CA THR A 115 1.39 4.03 20.19
C THR A 115 0.07 4.29 20.90
N ASP A 116 -0.20 5.56 21.24
CA ASP A 116 -1.54 5.98 21.67
C ASP A 116 -2.42 6.26 20.45
N TRP A 117 -3.25 5.27 20.11
CA TRP A 117 -4.19 5.37 19.00
C TRP A 117 -5.31 6.40 19.24
N SER A 118 -5.58 6.76 20.50
CA SER A 118 -6.63 7.73 20.84
C SER A 118 -6.20 9.18 20.60
N ASP A 119 -4.90 9.45 20.69
CA ASP A 119 -4.31 10.79 20.53
C ASP A 119 -3.39 10.93 19.30
N ILE A 120 -3.47 9.97 18.36
CA ILE A 120 -2.56 9.89 17.21
C ILE A 120 -2.54 11.17 16.35
N ARG A 121 -3.63 11.94 16.33
CA ARG A 121 -3.73 13.20 15.57
C ARG A 121 -2.94 14.35 16.21
N ASN A 122 -2.76 14.33 17.52
CA ASN A 122 -2.03 15.36 18.26
C ASN A 122 -0.57 14.97 18.52
N CYS A 123 -0.20 13.72 18.19
CA CYS A 123 1.18 13.28 18.22
C CYS A 123 2.04 14.18 17.34
N LYS A 124 3.06 14.82 17.93
CA LYS A 124 3.95 15.74 17.22
C LYS A 124 4.73 14.94 16.17
N SER A 125 4.53 15.28 14.90
CA SER A 125 5.32 14.71 13.81
C SER A 125 6.81 14.98 14.07
N SER A 126 7.63 13.94 14.05
CA SER A 126 9.09 14.05 14.18
C SER A 126 9.75 14.73 12.98
N LEU A 127 9.03 14.88 11.87
CA LEU A 127 9.47 15.66 10.71
C LEU A 127 9.20 17.15 10.96
N PRO A 128 10.23 18.01 10.99
CA PRO A 128 10.01 19.45 11.01
C PRO A 128 9.28 19.86 9.74
N ARG A 129 8.14 20.53 9.90
CA ARG A 129 7.42 21.14 8.78
C ARG A 129 8.30 22.23 8.19
N GLN A 130 9.00 21.93 7.11
CA GLN A 130 9.67 22.94 6.28
C GLN A 130 8.58 23.71 5.54
N LEU A 131 7.94 24.66 6.20
CA LEU A 131 7.04 25.60 5.55
C LEU A 131 7.92 26.53 4.71
N GLY A 132 8.11 26.19 3.44
CA GLY A 132 8.85 27.04 2.51
C GLY A 132 8.21 28.43 2.46
N SER A 133 8.89 29.43 3.01
CA SER A 133 8.55 30.85 2.86
C SER A 133 8.91 31.33 1.45
N GLY A 134 8.25 30.73 0.44
CA GLY A 134 8.51 30.94 -0.98
C GLY A 134 7.32 31.52 -1.73
N VAL A 135 6.59 32.48 -1.13
CA VAL A 135 5.58 33.28 -1.85
C VAL A 135 5.76 34.76 -1.50
N GLU A 136 6.90 35.33 -1.88
CA GLU A 136 7.04 36.79 -2.04
C GLU A 136 8.35 37.07 -2.80
N LYS A 137 8.25 37.21 -4.13
CA LYS A 137 9.17 37.98 -5.02
C LYS A 137 8.93 37.66 -6.50
N TYR A 138 7.71 37.86 -6.99
CA TYR A 138 7.47 38.18 -8.40
C TYR A 138 6.45 39.30 -8.46
N GLY A 139 6.96 40.53 -8.39
CA GLY A 139 6.13 41.73 -8.38
C GLY A 139 6.94 42.99 -8.11
N LYS A 140 8.05 43.20 -8.84
CA LYS A 140 8.63 44.53 -9.10
C LYS A 140 9.76 44.47 -10.12
N ALA A 141 9.73 45.47 -11.02
CA ALA A 141 10.71 45.85 -12.06
C ALA A 141 10.63 44.99 -13.35
N VAL A 142 10.41 45.53 -14.55
CA VAL A 142 10.45 46.91 -15.09
C VAL A 142 9.36 47.05 -16.15
#